data_AF-A0A520HLQ4-F1
#
_entry.id   AF-A0A520HLQ4-F1
#
_cell.length_a   1.000
_cell.length_b   1.000
_cell.length_c   1.000
_cell.angle_alpha   90.00
_cell.angle_beta   90.00
_cell.angle_gamma   90.00
#
_symmetry.space_group_name_H-M   'P 1'
#
loop_
_entity.id
_entity.type
_entity.pdbx_description
1 polymer ?
#
loop_
_entity_poly.entity_id
_entity_poly.type
_entity_poly.pdbx_seq_one_letter_code
_entity_poly.pdbx_strand_id
1 'polypeptide(L)'
;MSGGSAISRRAVLAAPAFAALASAAACAQEGGSTRMKGSKTLVAYLTRSGNTRVIAETLHRQLGADLFEIRPASAYPADYEEHVARAKRERDSGFEPPLAEKVGDLASYDEVFLGFPIWGETAPPPIRSFLKAHDLRGKTLRPFITHGGYGVGESPAVLASHAPGARIA
;
A
#
# COMPACT_ATOMS: atom_id res chain seq x y z
N MET A 1 28.76 -67.15 -22.26
CA MET A 1 29.49 -65.86 -22.23
C MET A 1 29.08 -65.17 -20.94
N SER A 2 29.59 -65.59 -19.78
CA SER A 2 30.92 -65.28 -19.23
C SER A 2 31.19 -63.78 -19.16
N GLY A 3 31.35 -63.25 -17.94
CA GLY A 3 31.89 -61.90 -17.73
C GLY A 3 31.41 -61.21 -16.46
N GLY A 4 31.73 -61.77 -15.29
CA GLY A 4 31.71 -61.01 -14.04
C GLY A 4 32.97 -60.13 -13.91
N SER A 5 32.86 -59.07 -13.11
CA SER A 5 33.95 -58.38 -12.40
C SER A 5 33.41 -57.08 -11.80
N ALA A 6 33.86 -56.57 -10.67
CA ALA A 6 34.62 -57.09 -9.54
C ALA A 6 34.55 -55.96 -8.49
N ILE A 7 34.60 -56.35 -7.22
CA ILE A 7 34.54 -55.47 -6.06
C ILE A 7 35.89 -54.76 -5.84
N SER A 8 35.81 -53.60 -5.15
CA SER A 8 36.85 -52.98 -4.30
C SER A 8 37.82 -52.02 -4.99
N ARG A 9 38.25 -50.88 -4.41
CA ARG A 9 38.78 -50.70 -3.05
C ARG A 9 38.68 -49.26 -2.54
N ARG A 10 38.36 -49.14 -1.25
CA ARG A 10 38.89 -48.20 -0.24
C ARG A 10 38.77 -46.68 -0.50
N ALA A 11 37.99 -46.03 0.35
CA ALA A 11 38.56 -45.16 1.39
C ALA A 11 37.53 -44.95 2.52
N VAL A 12 37.79 -45.56 3.67
CA VAL A 12 37.20 -45.16 4.96
C VAL A 12 38.14 -44.11 5.52
N LEU A 13 37.62 -42.94 5.87
CA LEU A 13 38.19 -42.05 6.88
C LEU A 13 37.05 -41.27 7.55
N ALA A 14 37.14 -41.21 8.87
CA ALA A 14 36.08 -40.90 9.82
C ALA A 14 35.82 -39.40 10.02
N ALA A 15 34.54 -39.07 10.32
CA ALA A 15 33.96 -38.11 11.29
C ALA A 15 34.78 -36.87 11.74
N PRO A 16 34.15 -35.69 11.94
CA PRO A 16 33.10 -35.53 12.95
C PRO A 16 31.86 -34.72 12.54
N ALA A 17 30.78 -35.00 13.27
CA ALA A 17 29.57 -34.21 13.32
C ALA A 17 29.84 -32.80 13.87
N PHE A 18 29.41 -31.79 13.12
CA PHE A 18 29.12 -30.47 13.68
C PHE A 18 27.62 -30.21 13.49
N ALA A 19 26.87 -30.45 14.57
CA ALA A 19 25.54 -29.89 14.74
C ALA A 19 25.70 -28.38 14.94
N ALA A 20 25.58 -27.62 13.85
CA ALA A 20 25.41 -26.18 13.94
C ALA A 20 23.92 -25.89 14.17
N LEU A 21 23.55 -25.64 15.43
CA LEU A 21 22.34 -24.87 15.75
C LEU A 21 22.54 -23.45 15.19
N ALA A 22 22.18 -23.24 13.93
CA ALA A 22 21.96 -21.90 13.43
C ALA A 22 20.56 -21.49 13.90
N SER A 23 20.52 -20.69 14.96
CA SER A 23 19.33 -19.96 15.38
C SER A 23 18.82 -19.17 14.17
N ALA A 24 17.73 -19.63 13.56
CA ALA A 24 16.95 -18.82 12.64
C ALA A 24 16.26 -17.76 13.51
N ALA A 25 17.01 -16.72 13.87
CA ALA A 25 16.41 -15.44 14.19
C ALA A 25 15.62 -15.03 12.95
N ALA A 26 14.32 -15.32 12.99
CA ALA A 26 13.35 -14.70 12.13
C ALA A 26 13.44 -13.20 12.41
N CYS A 27 14.33 -12.51 11.69
CA CYS A 27 14.22 -11.08 11.50
C CYS A 27 12.92 -10.89 10.72
N ALA A 28 11.82 -10.73 11.46
CA ALA A 28 10.66 -10.05 10.96
C ALA A 28 11.17 -8.70 10.44
N GLN A 29 11.34 -8.59 9.13
CA GLN A 29 11.46 -7.29 8.49
C GLN A 29 10.09 -6.64 8.65
N GLU A 30 9.96 -5.82 9.69
CA GLU A 30 9.00 -4.74 9.72
C GLU A 30 9.14 -4.00 8.40
N GLY A 31 8.04 -3.92 7.64
CA GLY A 31 7.93 -3.11 6.44
C GLY A 31 7.94 -1.63 6.79
N GLY A 32 9.04 -1.14 7.39
CA GLY A 32 9.28 0.27 7.60
C GLY A 32 9.81 0.89 6.31
N SER A 33 9.00 1.72 5.68
CA SER A 33 9.41 2.63 4.60
C SER A 33 10.68 3.38 5.04
N THR A 34 11.80 3.19 4.32
CA THR A 34 13.06 3.86 4.60
C THR A 34 12.89 5.36 4.34
N ARG A 35 12.75 6.15 5.41
CA ARG A 35 12.68 7.62 5.37
C ARG A 35 13.95 8.18 4.75
N MET A 36 13.88 8.61 3.49
CA MET A 36 14.85 9.54 2.94
C MET A 36 14.71 10.87 3.66
N LYS A 37 15.83 11.54 3.90
CA LYS A 37 15.84 12.79 4.68
C LYS A 37 15.11 13.89 3.90
N GLY A 38 13.83 14.10 4.25
CA GLY A 38 13.18 15.41 4.32
C GLY A 38 12.34 15.87 3.13
N SER A 39 11.61 14.98 2.43
CA SER A 39 10.60 15.49 1.49
C SER A 39 9.45 16.14 2.25
N LYS A 40 9.07 17.36 1.88
CA LYS A 40 7.87 18.06 2.36
C LYS A 40 6.60 17.60 1.65
N THR A 41 6.74 16.67 0.71
CA THR A 41 5.66 16.15 -0.12
C THR A 41 5.46 14.67 0.13
N LEU A 42 4.21 14.29 0.38
CA LEU A 42 3.76 12.91 0.45
C LEU A 42 2.93 12.56 -0.78
N VAL A 43 3.16 11.40 -1.36
CA VAL A 43 2.25 10.75 -2.32
C VAL A 43 1.59 9.58 -1.61
N ALA A 44 0.35 9.77 -1.17
CA ALA A 44 -0.48 8.72 -0.60
C ALA A 44 -1.44 8.18 -1.67
N TYR A 45 -1.60 6.86 -1.81
CA TYR A 45 -2.47 6.32 -2.84
C TYR A 45 -3.16 5.01 -2.47
N LEU A 46 -4.39 4.81 -2.94
CA LEU A 46 -5.09 3.54 -2.97
C LEU A 46 -5.08 2.98 -4.40
N THR A 47 -4.95 1.68 -4.57
CA THR A 47 -5.06 1.02 -5.89
C THR A 47 -5.75 -0.34 -5.77
N ARG A 48 -6.47 -0.75 -6.83
CA ARG A 48 -7.02 -2.11 -6.95
C ARG A 48 -6.19 -2.94 -7.94
N SER A 49 -6.08 -2.45 -9.16
CA SER A 49 -5.47 -3.16 -10.29
C SER A 49 -4.17 -2.53 -10.79
N GLY A 50 -3.59 -1.58 -10.05
CA GLY A 50 -2.27 -1.01 -10.36
C GLY A 50 -2.26 0.35 -11.07
N ASN A 51 -3.34 0.75 -11.76
CA ASN A 51 -3.36 2.01 -12.53
C ASN A 51 -2.96 3.24 -11.71
N THR A 52 -3.54 3.40 -10.52
CA THR A 52 -3.23 4.52 -9.62
C THR A 52 -1.81 4.43 -9.07
N ARG A 53 -1.29 3.22 -8.86
CA ARG A 53 0.09 2.97 -8.40
C ARG A 53 1.11 3.49 -9.41
N VAL A 54 0.88 3.24 -10.69
CA VAL A 54 1.78 3.71 -11.77
C VAL A 54 1.94 5.23 -11.72
N ILE A 55 0.83 5.97 -11.51
CA ILE A 55 0.87 7.43 -11.38
C ILE A 55 1.56 7.84 -10.08
N ALA A 56 1.23 7.19 -8.96
CA ALA A 56 1.81 7.50 -7.66
C ALA A 56 3.34 7.31 -7.64
N GLU A 57 3.84 6.21 -8.19
CA GLU A 57 5.27 5.94 -8.32
C GLU A 57 5.96 6.93 -9.26
N THR A 58 5.25 7.40 -10.30
CA THR A 58 5.77 8.44 -11.20
C THR A 58 5.92 9.77 -10.47
N LEU A 59 4.91 10.20 -9.72
CA LEU A 59 4.97 11.41 -8.89
C LEU A 59 6.06 11.30 -7.84
N HIS A 60 6.16 10.15 -7.16
CA HIS A 60 7.22 9.86 -6.20
C HIS A 60 8.61 10.12 -6.80
N ARG A 61 8.90 9.50 -7.95
CA ARG A 61 10.20 9.67 -8.63
C ARG A 61 10.45 11.10 -9.11
N GLN A 62 9.44 11.76 -9.67
CA GLN A 62 9.58 13.10 -10.24
C GLN A 62 9.74 14.18 -9.17
N LEU A 63 9.08 14.02 -8.03
CA LEU A 63 9.06 15.01 -6.96
C LEU A 63 10.09 14.72 -5.86
N GLY A 64 10.71 13.52 -5.85
CA GLY A 64 11.46 13.05 -4.69
C GLY A 64 10.58 13.01 -3.44
N ALA A 65 9.30 12.68 -3.60
CA ALA A 65 8.30 12.66 -2.54
C ALA A 65 8.39 11.37 -1.74
N ASP A 66 7.88 11.35 -0.50
CA ASP A 66 7.66 10.06 0.18
C ASP A 66 6.46 9.35 -0.45
N LEU A 67 6.47 8.01 -0.49
CA LEU A 67 5.39 7.21 -1.08
C LEU A 67 4.72 6.36 0.01
N PHE A 68 3.39 6.40 0.06
CA PHE A 68 2.59 5.64 1.01
C PHE A 68 1.40 4.97 0.31
N GLU A 69 1.30 3.65 0.42
CA GLU A 69 0.13 2.92 -0.10
C GLU A 69 -0.93 2.78 1.00
N ILE A 70 -2.11 3.33 0.75
CA ILE A 70 -3.28 3.23 1.60
C ILE A 70 -3.85 1.82 1.45
N ARG A 71 -3.76 1.01 2.52
CA ARG A 71 -4.31 -0.35 2.56
C ARG A 71 -5.34 -0.48 3.68
N PRO A 72 -6.55 -1.01 3.42
CA PRO A 72 -7.48 -1.36 4.48
C PRO A 72 -6.92 -2.53 5.31
N ALA A 73 -7.19 -2.54 6.62
CA ALA A 73 -6.74 -3.60 7.52
C ALA A 73 -7.29 -4.98 7.12
N SER A 74 -8.53 -5.00 6.64
CA SER A 74 -9.11 -6.15 5.94
C SER A 74 -9.12 -5.88 4.44
N ALA A 75 -8.29 -6.62 3.70
CA ALA A 75 -8.17 -6.52 2.26
C ALA A 75 -9.55 -6.67 1.58
N TYR A 76 -9.77 -5.89 0.52
CA TYR A 76 -10.95 -6.08 -0.31
C TYR A 76 -10.85 -7.38 -1.12
N PRO A 77 -11.98 -8.01 -1.45
CA PRO A 77 -11.99 -9.18 -2.34
C PRO A 77 -11.26 -8.90 -3.66
N ALA A 78 -10.58 -9.93 -4.16
CA ALA A 78 -9.93 -9.89 -5.47
C ALA A 78 -10.94 -10.00 -6.61
N ASP A 79 -12.01 -10.79 -6.40
CA ASP A 79 -13.14 -10.86 -7.32
C ASP A 79 -13.79 -9.48 -7.49
N TYR A 80 -14.09 -9.12 -8.73
CA TYR A 80 -14.57 -7.78 -9.06
C TYR A 80 -15.98 -7.52 -8.51
N GLU A 81 -16.88 -8.47 -8.62
CA GLU A 81 -18.27 -8.29 -8.20
C GLU A 81 -18.39 -8.26 -6.68
N GLU A 82 -17.65 -9.12 -5.97
CA GLU A 82 -17.57 -9.09 -4.51
C GLU A 82 -16.96 -7.78 -4.01
N HIS A 83 -15.92 -7.28 -4.69
CA HIS A 83 -15.29 -5.99 -4.39
C HIS A 83 -16.29 -4.84 -4.54
N VAL A 84 -16.99 -4.78 -5.68
CA VAL A 84 -18.01 -3.76 -5.96
C VAL A 84 -19.14 -3.84 -4.94
N ALA A 85 -19.63 -5.04 -4.62
CA ALA A 85 -20.68 -5.25 -3.65
C ALA A 85 -20.27 -4.77 -2.25
N ARG A 86 -19.03 -5.05 -1.82
CA ARG A 86 -18.50 -4.54 -0.55
C ARG A 86 -18.37 -3.01 -0.56
N ALA A 87 -17.73 -2.44 -1.60
CA ALA A 87 -17.55 -0.99 -1.72
C ALA A 87 -18.89 -0.24 -1.68
N LYS A 88 -19.91 -0.79 -2.37
CA LYS A 88 -21.28 -0.27 -2.34
C LYS A 88 -21.88 -0.29 -0.95
N ARG A 89 -21.86 -1.44 -0.25
CA ARG A 89 -22.40 -1.54 1.12
C ARG A 89 -21.70 -0.59 2.09
N GLU A 90 -20.37 -0.50 2.03
CA GLU A 90 -19.60 0.40 2.90
C GLU A 90 -19.92 1.87 2.61
N ARG A 91 -19.98 2.26 1.33
CA ARG A 91 -20.38 3.62 0.93
C ARG A 91 -21.80 3.96 1.40
N ASP A 92 -22.77 3.11 1.10
CA ASP A 92 -24.19 3.39 1.35
C ASP A 92 -24.50 3.44 2.86
N SER A 93 -23.71 2.74 3.69
CA SER A 93 -23.79 2.80 5.16
C SER A 93 -22.92 3.88 5.79
N GLY A 94 -22.08 4.57 5.02
CA GLY A 94 -21.08 5.52 5.55
C GLY A 94 -19.97 4.85 6.37
N PHE A 95 -19.76 3.54 6.21
CA PHE A 95 -18.72 2.81 6.92
C PHE A 95 -17.33 3.18 6.41
N GLU A 96 -16.44 3.52 7.33
CA GLU A 96 -15.04 3.87 7.07
C GLU A 96 -14.15 2.75 7.60
N PRO A 97 -13.66 1.83 6.75
CA PRO A 97 -12.92 0.66 7.19
C PRO A 97 -11.60 1.06 7.87
N PRO A 98 -11.16 0.35 8.93
CA PRO A 98 -9.84 0.59 9.51
C PRO A 98 -8.73 0.36 8.47
N LEU A 99 -7.66 1.14 8.57
CA LEU A 99 -6.47 1.00 7.72
C LEU A 99 -5.44 0.08 8.39
N ALA A 100 -4.66 -0.63 7.57
CA ALA A 100 -3.58 -1.49 8.05
C ALA A 100 -2.48 -0.67 8.74
N GLU A 101 -2.19 0.51 8.20
CA GLU A 101 -1.12 1.40 8.65
C GLU A 101 -1.57 2.87 8.55
N LYS A 102 -0.85 3.75 9.26
CA LYS A 102 -1.05 5.21 9.21
C LYS A 102 0.28 5.89 8.88
N VAL A 103 0.19 7.12 8.38
CA VAL A 103 1.39 7.95 8.19
C VAL A 103 1.81 8.47 9.56
N GLY A 104 2.96 8.02 10.06
CA GLY A 104 3.40 8.31 11.43
C GLY A 104 3.64 9.80 11.72
N ASP A 105 4.29 10.52 10.80
CA ASP A 105 4.63 11.94 10.95
C ASP A 105 4.05 12.78 9.81
N LEU A 106 2.72 12.77 9.68
CA LEU A 106 2.03 13.56 8.65
C LEU A 106 2.26 15.08 8.84
N ALA A 107 2.53 15.51 10.08
CA ALA A 107 2.79 16.90 10.40
C ALA A 107 3.98 17.47 9.61
N SER A 108 4.98 16.63 9.31
CA SER A 108 6.18 17.01 8.55
C SER A 108 5.96 17.35 7.07
N TYR A 109 4.80 17.02 6.49
CA TYR A 109 4.49 17.32 5.09
C TYR A 109 3.69 18.61 4.94
N ASP A 110 4.07 19.46 3.99
CA ASP A 110 3.30 20.64 3.59
C ASP A 110 2.25 20.30 2.52
N GLU A 111 2.52 19.26 1.73
CA GLU A 111 1.74 18.87 0.56
C GLU A 111 1.51 17.36 0.52
N VAL A 112 0.28 16.97 0.21
CA VAL A 112 -0.15 15.58 0.08
C VAL A 112 -0.81 15.40 -1.28
N PHE A 113 -0.16 14.65 -2.17
CA PHE A 113 -0.81 14.10 -3.34
C PHE A 113 -1.61 12.86 -2.91
N LEU A 114 -2.90 12.85 -3.23
CA LEU A 114 -3.81 11.78 -2.83
C LEU A 114 -4.39 11.07 -4.06
N GLY A 115 -3.91 9.86 -4.30
CA GLY A 115 -4.27 9.05 -5.45
C GLY A 115 -5.33 8.03 -5.15
N PHE A 116 -6.37 7.93 -5.98
CA PHE A 116 -7.32 6.81 -5.87
C PHE A 116 -8.08 6.53 -7.16
N PRO A 117 -8.52 5.27 -7.35
CA PRO A 117 -9.57 4.98 -8.31
C PRO A 117 -10.93 5.46 -7.79
N ILE A 118 -11.85 5.75 -8.70
CA ILE A 118 -13.26 5.89 -8.33
C ILE A 118 -13.87 4.50 -8.13
N TRP A 119 -14.58 4.32 -7.00
CA TRP A 119 -15.42 3.15 -6.74
C TRP A 119 -16.87 3.59 -6.59
N GLY A 120 -17.70 3.21 -7.57
CA GLY A 120 -19.13 3.56 -7.61
C GLY A 120 -19.37 5.06 -7.44
N GLU A 121 -18.83 5.84 -8.39
CA GLU A 121 -19.07 7.28 -8.57
C GLU A 121 -18.56 8.20 -7.43
N THR A 122 -17.68 7.71 -6.55
CA THR A 122 -17.09 8.52 -5.48
C THR A 122 -15.70 8.03 -5.04
N ALA A 123 -15.04 8.83 -4.20
CA ALA A 123 -13.88 8.44 -3.44
C ALA A 123 -14.17 7.16 -2.59
N PRO A 124 -13.32 6.13 -2.68
CA PRO A 124 -13.48 4.86 -1.96
C PRO A 124 -13.59 5.01 -0.43
N PRO A 125 -14.28 4.10 0.27
CA PRO A 125 -14.32 4.10 1.73
C PRO A 125 -12.94 4.14 2.42
N PRO A 126 -11.89 3.41 1.97
CA PRO A 126 -10.56 3.53 2.56
C PRO A 126 -9.92 4.93 2.42
N ILE A 127 -10.31 5.72 1.41
CA ILE A 127 -9.86 7.11 1.28
C ILE A 127 -10.51 7.99 2.34
N ARG A 128 -11.79 7.78 2.64
CA ARG A 128 -12.48 8.47 3.75
C ARG A 128 -11.81 8.15 5.08
N SER A 129 -11.50 6.88 5.33
CA SER A 129 -10.73 6.45 6.51
C SER A 129 -9.36 7.13 6.60
N PHE A 130 -8.65 7.24 5.48
CA PHE A 130 -7.36 7.93 5.44
C PHE A 130 -7.51 9.39 5.82
N LEU A 131 -8.44 10.12 5.21
CA LEU A 131 -8.67 11.54 5.50
C LEU A 131 -9.09 11.76 6.97
N LYS A 132 -9.97 10.92 7.51
CA LYS A 132 -10.40 11.01 8.91
C LYS A 132 -9.29 10.70 9.91
N ALA A 133 -8.35 9.83 9.56
CA ALA A 133 -7.26 9.44 10.44
C ALA A 133 -6.14 10.50 10.55
N HIS A 134 -6.20 11.56 9.75
CA HIS A 134 -5.09 12.47 9.50
C HIS A 134 -5.56 13.93 9.51
N ASP A 135 -4.89 14.79 10.29
CA ASP A 135 -5.15 16.22 10.28
C ASP A 135 -4.44 16.91 9.10
N LEU A 136 -5.22 17.37 8.13
CA LEU A 136 -4.74 18.03 6.92
C LEU A 136 -4.87 19.55 6.95
N ARG A 137 -5.25 20.14 8.10
CA ARG A 137 -5.42 21.60 8.22
C ARG A 137 -4.13 22.33 7.87
N GLY A 138 -4.25 23.37 7.05
CA GLY A 138 -3.12 24.19 6.59
C GLY A 138 -2.21 23.51 5.56
N LYS A 139 -2.47 22.24 5.21
CA LYS A 139 -1.73 21.50 4.17
C LYS A 139 -2.39 21.67 2.81
N THR A 140 -1.62 21.40 1.76
CA THR A 140 -2.15 21.32 0.38
C THR A 140 -2.51 19.88 0.04
N LEU A 141 -3.76 19.61 -0.33
CA LEU A 141 -4.22 18.31 -0.75
C LEU A 141 -4.45 18.30 -2.26
N ARG A 142 -3.70 17.48 -3.00
CA ARG A 142 -3.77 17.39 -4.46
C ARG A 142 -4.30 16.04 -4.90
N PRO A 143 -5.59 15.93 -5.23
CA PRO A 143 -6.14 14.66 -5.69
C PRO A 143 -5.66 14.34 -7.11
N PHE A 144 -5.24 13.09 -7.34
CA PHE A 144 -5.08 12.54 -8.69
C PHE A 144 -5.94 11.29 -8.84
N ILE A 145 -7.02 11.42 -9.59
CA ILE A 145 -8.12 10.46 -9.60
C ILE A 145 -8.10 9.68 -10.91
N THR A 146 -8.06 8.35 -10.80
CA THR A 146 -8.22 7.46 -11.96
C THR A 146 -9.67 6.98 -12.05
N HIS A 147 -10.25 6.96 -13.24
CA HIS A 147 -11.63 6.51 -13.46
C HIS A 147 -11.78 5.80 -14.80
N GLY A 148 -12.83 4.97 -14.93
CA GLY A 148 -13.15 4.23 -16.16
C GLY A 148 -13.88 5.05 -17.22
N GLY A 149 -13.65 6.36 -17.29
CA GLY A 149 -14.29 7.28 -18.27
C GLY A 149 -15.49 8.10 -17.79
N TYR A 150 -16.05 7.84 -16.61
CA TYR A 150 -17.23 8.55 -16.06
C TYR A 150 -16.89 9.81 -15.22
N GLY A 151 -15.62 10.22 -15.19
CA GLY A 151 -15.16 11.38 -14.42
C GLY A 151 -14.93 11.09 -12.93
N VAL A 152 -14.85 12.17 -12.14
CA VAL A 152 -14.46 12.11 -10.72
C VAL A 152 -15.63 11.92 -9.74
N GLY A 153 -16.87 11.97 -10.24
CA GLY A 153 -18.10 11.80 -9.45
C GLY A 153 -18.16 12.74 -8.24
N GLU A 154 -18.68 12.23 -7.11
CA GLU A 154 -18.84 12.97 -5.85
C GLU A 154 -17.53 13.14 -5.06
N SER A 155 -16.41 12.69 -5.61
CA SER A 155 -15.12 12.72 -4.91
C SER A 155 -14.73 14.12 -4.44
N PRO A 156 -14.86 15.21 -5.22
CA PRO A 156 -14.51 16.55 -4.74
C PRO A 156 -15.27 16.96 -3.47
N ALA A 157 -16.57 16.66 -3.39
CA ALA A 157 -17.39 16.94 -2.21
C ALA A 157 -16.97 16.09 -1.01
N VAL A 158 -16.64 14.82 -1.25
CA VAL A 158 -16.10 13.92 -0.20
C VAL A 158 -14.76 14.43 0.32
N LEU A 159 -13.84 14.82 -0.56
CA LEU A 159 -12.56 15.39 -0.15
C LEU A 159 -12.75 16.67 0.67
N ALA A 160 -13.61 17.59 0.22
CA ALA A 160 -13.88 18.83 0.94
C ALA A 160 -14.47 18.59 2.35
N SER A 161 -15.36 17.60 2.49
CA SER A 161 -15.96 17.27 3.79
C SER A 161 -15.03 16.51 4.72
N HIS A 162 -14.15 15.66 4.21
CA HIS A 162 -13.28 14.80 5.03
C HIS A 162 -11.88 15.39 5.27
N ALA A 163 -11.49 16.44 4.55
CA ALA A 163 -10.24 17.18 4.74
C ALA A 163 -10.50 18.66 5.13
N PRO A 164 -11.26 18.94 6.20
CA PRO A 164 -11.60 20.31 6.57
C PRO A 164 -10.34 21.13 6.86
N GLY A 165 -10.27 22.33 6.28
CA GLY A 165 -9.13 23.25 6.44
C GLY A 165 -7.88 22.89 5.63
N ALA A 166 -7.92 21.82 4.84
CA ALA A 166 -6.92 21.60 3.79
C ALA A 166 -7.22 22.48 2.59
N ARG A 167 -6.17 22.92 1.88
CA ARG A 167 -6.31 23.59 0.58
C ARG A 167 -6.33 22.53 -0.51
N ILE A 168 -7.51 22.28 -1.08
CA ILE A 168 -7.68 21.34 -2.21
C ILE A 168 -7.32 22.09 -3.49
N ALA A 169 -6.32 21.59 -4.23
CA ALA A 169 -5.74 22.28 -5.40
C ALA A 169 -5.24 21.31 -6.48
#